data_AF-J7CX17-F1
#
_entry.id   AF-J7CX17-F1
#
_cell.length_a   1.000
_cell.length_b   1.000
_cell.length_c   1.000
_cell.angle_alpha   90.00
_cell.angle_beta   90.00
_cell.angle_gamma   90.00
#
_symmetry.space_group_name_H-M   'P 1'
#
loop_
_entity.id
_entity.type
_entity.pdbx_description
1 polymer ?
#
loop_
_entity_poly.entity_id
_entity_poly.type
_entity_poly.pdbx_seq_one_letter_code
_entity_poly.pdbx_strand_id
1 'polypeptide(L)' 'MKAQLEYKGIDQLMRHLKKAATLNDVQKVVKSNTAEMTERMQKGAPVDTGYLRRSINMNLLEAGLTGIVGPTAEYAPC' A
#
# COMPACT_ATOMS: atom_id res chain seq x y z
N MET A 1 13.22 55.50 5.97
CA MET A 1 12.59 54.35 5.29
C MET A 1 12.93 53.09 6.09
N LYS A 2 11.93 52.32 6.56
CA LYS A 2 12.19 51.01 7.19
C LYS A 2 12.44 49.99 6.08
N ALA A 3 13.59 49.32 6.11
CA ALA A 3 13.84 48.20 5.22
C ALA A 3 12.93 47.03 5.63
N GLN A 4 12.15 46.52 4.69
CA GLN A 4 11.29 45.35 4.87
C GLN A 4 12.06 44.12 4.38
N LEU A 5 12.39 43.23 5.30
CA LEU A 5 13.09 41.98 5.00
C LEU A 5 12.04 40.90 4.75
N GLU A 6 12.02 40.32 3.55
CA GLU A 6 11.11 39.24 3.16
C GLU A 6 11.91 37.95 2.96
N TYR A 7 11.54 36.88 3.66
CA TYR A 7 12.15 35.57 3.49
C TYR A 7 11.40 34.76 2.43
N LYS A 8 12.01 34.57 1.26
CA LYS A 8 11.43 33.78 0.17
C LYS A 8 11.89 32.32 0.27
N GLY A 9 10.96 31.38 0.06
CA GLY A 9 11.27 29.94 -0.06
C GLY A 9 11.04 29.08 1.19
N ILE A 10 10.67 29.68 2.34
CA ILE A 10 10.34 28.92 3.57
C ILE A 10 9.19 27.94 3.33
N ASP A 11 8.16 28.35 2.60
CA ASP A 11 7.02 27.48 2.28
C ASP A 11 7.41 26.27 1.44
N GLN A 12 8.30 26.45 0.46
CA GLN A 12 8.79 25.35 -0.38
C GLN A 12 9.64 24.37 0.44
N LEU A 13 10.52 24.90 1.30
CA LEU A 13 11.32 24.10 2.22
C LEU A 13 10.43 23.30 3.17
N MET A 14 9.45 23.94 3.80
CA MET A 14 8.51 23.29 4.72
C MET A 14 7.69 22.21 4.03
N ARG A 15 7.26 22.43 2.77
CA ARG A 15 6.56 21.40 1.97
C ARG A 15 7.48 20.21 1.68
N HIS A 16 8.72 20.45 1.31
CA HIS A 16 9.68 19.38 1.02
C HIS A 16 9.99 18.55 2.27
N LEU A 17 10.28 19.21 3.41
CA LEU A 17 10.54 18.53 4.68
C LEU A 17 9.36 17.69 5.15
N LYS A 18 8.13 18.23 5.04
CA LYS A 18 6.91 17.46 5.36
C LYS A 18 6.76 16.23 4.47
N LYS A 19 7.08 16.33 3.18
CA LYS A 19 7.03 15.19 2.26
C LYS A 19 8.14 14.17 2.57
N ALA A 20 9.37 14.64 2.81
CA ALA A 20 10.51 13.78 3.12
C ALA A 20 10.37 13.05 4.46
N ALA A 21 9.64 13.64 5.42
CA ALA A 21 9.33 12.98 6.69
C ALA A 21 8.29 11.84 6.55
N THR A 22 7.67 11.66 5.39
CA THR A 22 6.70 10.57 5.16
C THR A 22 7.35 9.35 4.54
N LEU A 23 6.80 8.17 4.85
CA LEU A 23 7.18 6.89 4.23
C LEU A 23 6.28 6.52 3.04
N ASN A 24 5.70 7.51 2.37
CA ASN A 24 4.72 7.30 1.30
C ASN A 24 5.28 6.45 0.14
N ASP A 25 6.56 6.62 -0.20
CA ASP A 25 7.16 5.85 -1.28
C ASP A 25 7.39 4.38 -0.88
N VAL A 26 7.71 4.12 0.39
CA VAL A 26 7.77 2.75 0.92
C VAL A 26 6.40 2.09 0.90
N GLN A 27 5.35 2.80 1.33
CA GLN A 27 3.97 2.31 1.29
C GLN A 27 3.53 1.95 -0.14
N LYS A 28 3.93 2.73 -1.14
CA LYS A 28 3.66 2.41 -2.56
C LYS A 28 4.34 1.11 -2.99
N VAL A 29 5.61 0.92 -2.62
CA VAL A 29 6.35 -0.31 -2.94
C VAL A 29 5.69 -1.52 -2.29
N VAL A 30 5.36 -1.44 -1.00
CA VAL A 30 4.65 -2.51 -0.29
C VAL A 30 3.33 -2.84 -0.98
N LYS A 31 2.53 -1.83 -1.32
CA LYS A 31 1.26 -2.01 -2.03
C LYS A 31 1.43 -2.71 -3.38
N SER A 32 2.37 -2.27 -4.20
CA SER A 32 2.64 -2.87 -5.52
C SER A 32 3.07 -4.33 -5.41
N ASN A 33 4.01 -4.63 -4.50
CA ASN A 33 4.49 -6.01 -4.30
C ASN A 33 3.37 -6.92 -3.77
N THR A 34 2.51 -6.40 -2.90
CA THR A 34 1.37 -7.15 -2.35
C THR A 34 0.31 -7.42 -3.44
N ALA A 35 0.07 -6.47 -4.34
CA ALA A 35 -0.82 -6.66 -5.48
C ALA A 35 -0.28 -7.74 -6.43
N GLU A 36 1.02 -7.72 -6.73
CA GLU A 36 1.66 -8.76 -7.53
C GLU A 36 1.57 -10.15 -6.86
N MET A 37 1.81 -10.22 -5.55
CA MET A 37 1.65 -11.44 -4.76
C MET A 37 0.20 -11.98 -4.83
N THR A 38 -0.79 -11.09 -4.78
CA THR A 38 -2.21 -11.43 -4.93
C THR A 38 -2.50 -12.05 -6.29
N GLU A 39 -2.03 -11.42 -7.37
CA GLU A 39 -2.21 -11.94 -8.73
C GLU A 39 -1.55 -13.31 -8.92
N ARG A 40 -0.33 -13.47 -8.40
CA ARG A 40 0.39 -14.75 -8.45
C ARG A 40 -0.34 -15.85 -7.69
N MET A 41 -0.85 -15.55 -6.49
CA MET A 41 -1.62 -16.51 -5.69
C MET A 41 -2.95 -16.88 -6.37
N GLN A 42 -3.64 -15.91 -6.98
CA GLN A 42 -4.85 -16.16 -7.77
C GLN A 42 -4.55 -17.03 -9.00
N LYS A 43 -3.43 -16.83 -9.69
CA LYS A 43 -3.00 -17.66 -10.83
C LYS A 43 -2.66 -19.09 -10.40
N GLY A 44 -2.05 -19.25 -9.23
CA GLY A 44 -1.66 -20.56 -8.68
C GLY A 44 -2.79 -21.31 -7.97
N ALA A 45 -3.93 -20.66 -7.70
CA ALA A 45 -5.03 -21.29 -6.99
C ALA A 45 -5.66 -22.42 -7.83
N PRO A 46 -5.88 -23.62 -7.25
CA PRO A 46 -6.58 -24.69 -7.95
C PRO A 46 -8.00 -24.27 -8.29
N VAL A 47 -8.40 -24.53 -9.53
CA VAL A 47 -9.67 -24.05 -10.11
C VAL A 47 -10.58 -25.22 -10.42
N ASP A 48 -11.42 -25.58 -9.45
CA ASP A 48 -12.61 -26.41 -9.70
C ASP A 48 -13.79 -25.49 -10.07
N THR A 49 -14.40 -24.84 -9.08
CA THR A 49 -15.45 -23.80 -9.27
C THR A 49 -14.89 -22.38 -9.42
N GLY A 50 -13.60 -22.20 -9.11
CA GLY A 50 -12.92 -20.91 -9.04
C GLY A 50 -13.32 -20.03 -7.84
N TYR A 51 -14.10 -20.54 -6.89
CA TYR A 51 -14.45 -19.81 -5.65
C TYR A 51 -13.19 -19.45 -4.85
N LEU A 52 -12.31 -20.44 -4.62
CA LEU A 52 -11.03 -20.23 -3.93
C LEU A 52 -10.22 -19.10 -4.58
N ARG A 53 -10.05 -19.15 -5.90
CA ARG A 53 -9.34 -18.10 -6.66
C ARG A 53 -9.91 -16.71 -6.40
N ARG A 54 -11.24 -16.56 -6.47
CA ARG A 54 -11.92 -15.26 -6.31
C ARG A 54 -11.93 -14.78 -4.86
N SER A 55 -11.76 -15.67 -3.89
CA SER A 55 -11.70 -15.33 -2.47
C SER A 55 -10.34 -14.76 -2.04
N ILE A 56 -9.29 -14.91 -2.86
CA ILE A 56 -7.95 -14.42 -2.54
C ILE A 56 -7.91 -12.90 -2.67
N ASN A 57 -7.64 -12.23 -1.57
CA ASN A 57 -7.55 -10.77 -1.47
C ASN A 57 -6.31 -10.36 -0.68
N MET A 58 -5.92 -9.09 -0.82
CA MET A 58 -4.87 -8.47 -0.01
C MET A 58 -5.43 -7.54 1.05
N ASN A 59 -4.75 -7.48 2.20
CA ASN A 59 -4.93 -6.45 3.21
C ASN A 59 -3.61 -5.73 3.47
N LEU A 60 -3.69 -4.42 3.67
CA LEU A 60 -2.57 -3.59 4.08
C LEU A 60 -2.74 -3.24 5.56
N LEU A 61 -1.75 -3.57 6.37
CA LEU A 61 -1.69 -3.33 7.80
C LEU A 61 -0.63 -2.27 8.12
N GLU A 62 -0.55 -1.83 9.38
CA GLU A 62 0.50 -0.93 9.86
C GLU A 62 0.69 0.32 8.98
N ALA A 63 -0.42 1.00 8.67
CA ALA A 63 -0.46 2.15 7.78
C ALA A 63 0.13 1.90 6.37
N GLY A 64 0.04 0.66 5.87
CA GLY A 64 0.51 0.27 4.54
C GLY A 64 1.97 -0.16 4.48
N LEU A 65 2.62 -0.40 5.62
CA LEU A 65 3.99 -0.92 5.68
C LEU A 65 4.06 -2.45 5.68
N THR A 66 2.93 -3.12 5.89
CA THR A 66 2.82 -4.58 5.80
C THR A 66 1.68 -4.96 4.87
N GLY A 67 1.95 -5.89 3.96
CA GLY A 67 0.93 -6.48 3.08
C GLY A 67 0.76 -7.96 3.36
N ILE A 68 -0.48 -8.39 3.52
CA ILE A 68 -0.84 -9.81 3.66
C ILE A 68 -1.78 -10.20 2.51
N VAL A 69 -1.66 -11.45 2.05
CA VAL A 69 -2.49 -12.00 0.96
C VAL A 69 -2.98 -13.37 1.41
N GLY A 70 -4.26 -13.64 1.22
CA GLY A 70 -4.83 -14.94 1.52
C GLY A 70 -6.26 -15.11 1.02
N PRO A 71 -6.75 -16.36 0.91
CA PRO A 71 -8.14 -16.64 0.61
C PRO A 71 -9.04 -16.37 1.83
N THR A 72 -10.26 -15.93 1.56
CA THR A 72 -11.35 -15.88 2.56
C THR A 72 -12.36 -17.02 2.37
N ALA A 73 -12.05 -17.97 1.48
CA ALA A 73 -12.89 -19.15 1.27
C ALA A 73 -12.91 -20.01 2.53
N GLU A 74 -14.11 -20.22 3.08
CA GLU A 74 -14.36 -21.22 4.12
C GLU A 74 -14.77 -22.53 3.46
N TYR A 75 -14.26 -23.64 4.00
CA TYR A 75 -14.75 -24.98 3.66
C TYR A 75 -15.85 -25.35 4.65
N ALA A 76 -16.94 -25.94 4.16
CA ALA A 76 -18.02 -26.37 5.03
C ALA A 76 -17.48 -27.36 6.10
N PRO A 77 -17.92 -27.24 7.37
CA PRO A 77 -17.56 -28.21 8.38
C PRO A 77 -18.10 -29.59 7.98
N CYS A 78 -17.27 -30.61 8.14
CA CYS A 78 -17.58 -32.02 7.88
C CYS A 78 -18.62 -32.55 8.87
#